data_AF-A0A3B9SZ96-F1
#
_entry.id   AF-A0A3B9SZ96-F1
#
_cell.length_a   1.000
_cell.length_b   1.000
_cell.length_c   1.000
_cell.angle_alpha   90.00
_cell.angle_beta   90.00
_cell.angle_gamma   90.00
#
_symmetry.space_group_name_H-M   'P 1'
#
loop_
_entity.id
_entity.type
_entity.pdbx_description
1 polymer ?
#
loop_
_entity_poly.entity_id
_entity_poly.type
_entity_poly.pdbx_seq_one_letter_code
_entity_poly.pdbx_strand_id
1 'polypeptide(L)' 'SKTCKEPGDIKWNFTKFLVDRNGNVVHRYPPVTTPEQIESDLAALI' A
#
# COMPACT_ATOMS: atom_id res chain seq x y z
N SER A 1 -3.46 -10.06 -21.95
CA SER A 1 -2.76 -10.81 -20.90
C SER A 1 -3.75 -11.14 -19.81
N LYS A 2 -4.11 -12.42 -19.65
CA LYS A 2 -4.92 -12.85 -18.50
C LYS A 2 -3.99 -12.77 -17.29
N THR A 3 -4.25 -11.96 -16.26
CA THR A 3 -3.84 -12.23 -14.86
C THR A 3 -4.01 -11.01 -13.97
N CYS A 4 -5.19 -10.89 -13.38
CA CYS A 4 -5.36 -10.51 -11.98
C CYS A 4 -6.78 -10.97 -11.63
N LYS A 5 -6.86 -12.19 -11.08
CA LYS A 5 -8.11 -12.94 -10.91
C LYS A 5 -8.60 -12.87 -9.46
N GLU A 6 -7.69 -12.67 -8.51
CA GLU A 6 -7.98 -12.79 -7.09
C GLU A 6 -7.86 -11.45 -6.34
N PRO A 7 -8.64 -11.24 -5.25
CA PRO A 7 -8.45 -10.11 -4.36
C PRO A 7 -7.07 -10.20 -3.70
N GLY A 8 -6.19 -9.25 -4.03
CA GLY A 8 -4.80 -9.25 -3.53
C GLY A 8 -3.77 -9.06 -4.63
N ASP A 9 -4.09 -9.46 -5.86
CA ASP A 9 -3.17 -9.37 -6.99
C ASP A 9 -2.63 -7.94 -7.19
N ILE A 10 -1.33 -7.84 -7.45
CA ILE A 10 -0.67 -6.58 -7.81
C ILE A 10 -0.86 -6.39 -9.30
N LYS A 11 -1.83 -5.55 -9.66
CA LYS A 11 -2.22 -5.30 -11.05
C LYS A 11 -1.20 -4.44 -11.82
N TRP A 12 -0.42 -3.63 -11.09
CA TRP A 12 0.48 -2.63 -11.68
C TRP A 12 1.63 -2.29 -10.73
N ASN A 13 2.76 -1.86 -11.29
CA ASN A 13 3.93 -1.40 -10.55
C ASN A 13 3.60 -0.18 -9.67
N PHE A 14 4.36 0.04 -8.59
CA PHE A 14 4.22 1.13 -7.62
C PHE A 14 3.02 1.06 -6.65
N THR A 15 2.43 -0.12 -6.46
CA THR A 15 1.57 -0.37 -5.28
C THR A 15 2.44 -0.26 -4.02
N LYS A 16 1.99 0.51 -3.02
CA LYS A 16 2.76 0.80 -1.80
C LYS A 16 2.08 0.13 -0.60
N PHE A 17 2.85 -0.27 0.40
CA PHE A 17 2.35 -0.92 1.61
C PHE A 17 2.91 -0.21 2.84
N LEU A 18 2.03 0.08 3.79
CA LEU A 18 2.39 0.62 5.10
C LEU A 18 2.53 -0.54 6.08
N VAL A 19 3.69 -0.63 6.74
CA VAL A 19 4.03 -1.71 7.67
C VAL A 19 4.35 -1.11 9.03
N ASP A 20 3.79 -1.68 10.09
CA ASP A 20 4.05 -1.25 11.47
C ASP A 20 5.40 -1.77 12.00
N ARG A 21 5.78 -1.34 13.21
CA ARG A 21 7.02 -1.78 13.88
C ARG A 21 7.05 -3.26 14.24
N ASN A 22 5.89 -3.92 14.28
CA ASN A 22 5.77 -5.36 14.54
C ASN A 22 5.81 -6.19 13.25
N GLY A 23 5.88 -5.54 12.08
CA GLY A 23 5.90 -6.20 10.77
C GLY A 23 4.51 -6.46 10.16
N ASN A 24 3.43 -5.91 10.73
CA ASN A 24 2.08 -6.09 10.20
C ASN A 24 1.77 -5.07 9.10
N VAL A 25 1.10 -5.51 8.03
CA VAL A 25 0.59 -4.60 6.99
C VAL A 25 -0.64 -3.87 7.51
N VAL A 26 -0.51 -2.55 7.66
CA VAL A 26 -1.58 -1.67 8.15
C VAL A 26 -2.43 -1.15 6.99
N HIS A 27 -1.80 -0.85 5.85
CA HIS A 27 -2.49 -0.28 4.71
C HIS A 27 -1.84 -0.62 3.36
N ARG A 28 -2.64 -0.57 2.29
CA ARG A 28 -2.20 -0.77 0.90
C ARG A 28 -2.68 0.41 0.05
N TYR A 29 -1.73 1.11 -0.58
CA TYR A 29 -2.02 2.25 -1.45
C TYR A 29 -1.90 1.88 -2.93
N PRO A 30 -2.84 2.34 -3.78
CA PRO A 30 -2.72 2.20 -5.22
C PRO A 30 -1.55 3.04 -5.79
N PRO A 31 -1.08 2.74 -7.00
CA PRO A 31 0.06 3.44 -7.62
C PRO A 31 -0.07 4.96 -7.71
N VAL A 32 -1.30 5.44 -7.92
CA VAL A 32 -1.66 6.86 -8.06
C VAL A 32 -1.49 7.66 -6.76
N THR A 33 -1.48 7.00 -5.60
CA THR A 33 -1.32 7.70 -4.31
C THR A 33 0.08 8.30 -4.21
N THR A 34 0.13 9.60 -3.91
CA THR A 34 1.38 10.34 -3.76
C THR A 34 1.95 10.19 -2.34
N PRO A 35 3.26 10.37 -2.13
CA PRO A 35 3.87 10.27 -0.81
C PRO A 35 3.26 11.21 0.24
N GLU A 36 2.90 12.43 -0.16
CA GLU A 36 2.35 13.45 0.73
C GLU A 36 1.01 13.02 1.34
N GLN A 37 0.24 12.23 0.58
CA GLN A 37 -1.04 11.65 1.05
C GLN A 37 -0.83 10.55 2.09
N ILE A 38 0.39 10.00 2.23
CA ILE A 38 0.73 8.92 3.16
C ILE A 38 1.28 9.49 4.48
N GLU A 39 1.73 10.75 4.50
CA GLU A 39 2.36 11.37 5.68
C GLU A 39 1.46 11.34 6.92
N SER A 40 0.16 11.58 6.76
CA SER A 40 -0.80 11.53 7.88
C SER A 40 -0.89 10.14 8.50
N ASP A 41 -0.85 9.10 7.68
CA ASP A 41 -0.98 7.71 8.11
C ASP A 41 0.32 7.24 8.78
N LEU A 42 1.47 7.74 8.32
CA LEU A 42 2.76 7.50 8.96
C LEU A 42 2.83 8.16 10.35
N ALA A 43 2.39 9.41 10.47
CA ALA A 43 2.38 10.12 11.75
C ALA A 43 1.51 9.43 12.81
N ALA A 44 0.43 8.77 12.40
CA ALA A 44 -0.46 8.01 13.28
C ALA A 44 0.15 6.70 13.84
N LEU A 45 1.27 6.22 13.29
CA LEU A 45 1.94 4.99 13.71
C LEU A 45 3.14 5.22 14.65
N ILE A 46 3.44 6.49 14.97
CA ILE A 46 4.55 6.91 15.84
C ILE A 46 4.14 6.86 17.31
#